data_AF-A0A9Y6MBE6-F1
#
_entry.id   AF-A0A9Y6MBE6-F1
#
_cell.length_a   1.000
_cell.length_b   1.000
_cell.length_c   1.000
_cell.angle_alpha   90.00
_cell.angle_beta   90.00
_cell.angle_gamma   90.00
#
_symmetry.space_group_name_H-M   'P 1'
#
loop_
_entity.id
_entity.type
_entity.pdbx_description
1 polymer ?
#
loop_
_entity_poly.entity_id
_entity_poly.type
_entity_poly.pdbx_seq_one_letter_code
_entity_poly.pdbx_strand_id
1 'polypeptide(L)'
;MRFISSQSRWESYSSSGPGTTPGALLSCHLLAPLLQDLYPVVTGSVSETQELLRLRFDHIVFTGSSTVAKLVMEAAARHLTPVTLELGGKSPCYIDKSCNIRVACRRITWGKFINCGQTCIAPDYILCEPCIQGRVVECIRQTLLEFYGADPKCSPDYGRIVNQRHFNRIMGLMEGYTPVVGGQSDSSQRYIAPTVLKDVPPHSRLMQEEIFGPVLPIVTVSDMDNAITFINEREKPLALYIFCSDKKAIKKMIAETTSGGVTVNDVMMHYTLNSLPFGGVGQSGMGRYHGKHTFEQLSHHRACMVRSLGMESVNLARYPPQNRQRARRARMALTSPLIDMSKRTLVWAILATIISLGLLIALLVILLIAAGLNCTCWYWRGFYN
;
A
#
# COMPACT_ATOMS: atom_id res chain seq x y z
N MET A 1 1.21 19.16 13.96
CA MET A 1 0.68 17.96 13.26
C MET A 1 -0.52 17.46 14.04
N ARG A 2 -1.68 17.22 13.40
CA ARG A 2 -2.84 16.65 14.09
C ARG A 2 -3.47 15.55 13.23
N PHE A 3 -3.74 14.41 13.85
CA PHE A 3 -4.46 13.30 13.23
C PHE A 3 -5.96 13.52 13.44
N ILE A 4 -6.74 13.45 12.36
CA ILE A 4 -8.20 13.48 12.44
C ILE A 4 -8.71 12.09 12.04
N SER A 5 -9.31 11.37 12.98
CA SER A 5 -9.92 10.06 12.72
C SER A 5 -11.43 10.13 12.90
N SER A 6 -12.20 9.50 12.01
CA SER A 6 -13.66 9.40 12.16
C SER A 6 -14.03 8.57 13.40
N GLN A 7 -14.95 9.09 14.21
CA GLN A 7 -15.40 8.54 15.50
C GLN A 7 -15.87 7.07 15.44
N SER A 8 -16.35 6.59 14.28
CA SER A 8 -16.86 5.22 14.09
C SER A 8 -15.79 4.12 14.00
N ARG A 9 -14.51 4.41 14.26
CA ARG A 9 -13.40 3.48 13.99
C ARG A 9 -12.67 2.96 15.24
N TRP A 10 -12.98 3.45 16.44
CA TRP A 10 -12.25 3.11 17.67
C TRP A 10 -13.09 2.51 18.82
N GLU A 11 -14.42 2.40 18.70
CA GLU A 11 -15.25 1.90 19.82
C GLU A 11 -15.10 0.39 20.11
N SER A 12 -14.22 -0.35 19.42
CA SER A 12 -14.05 -1.80 19.61
C SER A 12 -13.06 -2.21 20.72
N TYR A 13 -12.42 -1.26 21.42
CA TYR A 13 -11.57 -1.53 22.58
C TYR A 13 -12.05 -0.74 23.81
N SER A 14 -13.10 -1.21 24.48
CA SER A 14 -13.33 -0.85 25.89
C SER A 14 -14.04 -1.97 26.65
N SER A 15 -13.28 -2.72 27.44
CA SER A 15 -13.78 -3.48 28.58
C SER A 15 -13.95 -2.61 29.84
N SER A 16 -13.76 -1.29 29.73
CA SER A 16 -13.88 -0.33 30.82
C SER A 16 -15.15 0.53 30.69
N GLY A 17 -16.24 0.07 31.31
CA GLY A 17 -17.40 0.90 31.73
C GLY A 17 -18.17 1.72 30.66
N PRO A 18 -19.44 2.06 30.92
CA PRO A 18 -20.19 2.95 30.04
C PRO A 18 -19.72 4.40 30.25
N GLY A 19 -18.89 4.93 29.34
CA GLY A 19 -18.63 6.39 29.27
C GLY A 19 -17.23 6.83 28.82
N THR A 20 -16.22 5.97 28.83
CA THR A 20 -14.87 6.35 28.34
C THR A 20 -14.78 6.15 26.84
N THR A 21 -14.85 7.24 26.07
CA THR A 21 -14.49 7.21 24.64
C THR A 21 -12.99 6.94 24.50
N PRO A 22 -12.52 6.23 23.46
CA PRO A 22 -11.09 5.99 23.22
C PRO A 22 -10.24 7.27 23.20
N GLY A 23 -10.82 8.41 22.77
CA GLY A 23 -10.16 9.72 22.81
C GLY A 23 -9.85 10.22 24.22
N ALA A 24 -10.67 9.88 25.22
CA ALA A 24 -10.42 10.21 26.61
C ALA A 24 -9.23 9.41 27.19
N LEU A 25 -9.10 8.13 26.82
CA LEU A 25 -7.96 7.29 27.23
C LEU A 25 -6.65 7.75 26.58
N LEU A 26 -6.68 8.16 25.31
CA LEU A 26 -5.52 8.71 24.59
C LEU A 26 -4.99 10.00 25.23
N SER A 27 -5.91 10.88 25.67
CA SER A 27 -5.59 12.12 26.37
C SER A 27 -4.94 11.87 27.74
N CYS A 28 -5.36 10.82 28.46
CA CYS A 28 -4.93 10.59 29.83
C CYS A 28 -3.60 9.84 30.00
N HIS A 29 -3.13 9.04 29.03
CA HIS A 29 -2.01 8.10 29.28
C HIS A 29 -0.73 8.31 28.45
N LEU A 30 -0.77 8.99 27.30
CA LEU A 30 0.31 8.88 26.31
C LEU A 30 1.33 10.03 26.26
N LEU A 31 1.00 11.19 26.84
CA LEU A 31 1.87 12.36 26.73
C LEU A 31 2.22 12.84 28.13
N ALA A 32 3.50 12.66 28.50
CA ALA A 32 4.07 13.30 29.68
C ALA A 32 3.67 14.80 29.68
N PRO A 33 3.43 15.42 30.85
CA PRO A 33 2.95 16.80 30.96
C PRO A 33 3.75 17.82 30.10
N LEU A 34 5.01 17.52 29.81
CA LEU A 34 5.94 18.33 29.04
C LEU A 34 5.68 18.38 27.52
N LEU A 35 4.77 17.57 26.99
CA LEU A 35 4.53 17.43 25.53
C LEU A 35 3.14 17.89 25.07
N GLN A 36 2.30 18.39 25.98
CA GLN A 36 0.91 18.76 25.68
C GLN A 36 0.79 19.94 24.70
N ASP A 37 1.73 20.90 24.75
CA ASP A 37 1.76 22.04 23.84
C ASP A 37 2.13 21.62 22.39
N LEU A 38 2.91 20.55 22.24
CA LEU A 38 3.36 20.05 20.94
C LEU A 38 2.37 19.04 20.32
N TYR A 39 1.69 18.25 21.15
CA TYR A 39 0.76 17.20 20.72
C TYR A 39 -0.62 17.29 21.39
N PRO A 40 -1.35 18.40 21.22
CA PRO A 40 -2.67 18.58 21.81
C PRO A 40 -3.72 17.64 21.21
N VAL A 41 -4.52 17.01 22.07
CA VAL A 41 -5.67 16.16 21.71
C VAL A 41 -6.95 17.00 21.72
N VAL A 42 -7.73 16.94 20.65
CA VAL A 42 -9.05 17.58 20.57
C VAL A 42 -10.09 16.49 20.30
N THR A 43 -10.99 16.32 21.26
CA THR A 43 -12.12 15.39 21.14
C THR A 43 -13.35 16.13 20.65
N GLY A 44 -14.10 15.53 19.74
CA GLY A 44 -15.35 16.08 19.25
C GLY A 44 -15.93 15.22 18.15
N SER A 45 -17.10 15.61 17.67
CA SER A 45 -17.80 14.97 16.56
C SER A 45 -17.72 15.87 15.33
N VAL A 46 -18.78 15.90 14.52
CA VAL A 46 -18.83 16.62 13.24
C VAL A 46 -18.63 18.13 13.42
N SER A 47 -19.33 18.77 14.36
CA SER A 47 -19.26 20.22 14.59
C SER A 47 -17.85 20.68 14.95
N GLU A 48 -17.22 20.03 15.93
CA GLU A 48 -15.88 20.40 16.38
C GLU A 48 -14.84 20.11 15.30
N THR A 49 -15.01 19.03 14.54
CA THR A 49 -14.12 18.71 13.41
C THR A 49 -14.21 19.77 12.31
N GLN A 50 -15.41 20.28 12.02
CA GLN A 50 -15.60 21.34 11.04
C GLN A 50 -14.94 22.65 11.47
N GLU A 51 -15.05 23.03 12.75
CA GLU A 51 -14.34 24.19 13.29
C GLU A 51 -12.82 23.98 13.27
N LEU A 52 -12.35 22.80 13.67
CA LEU A 52 -10.93 22.45 13.63
C LEU A 52 -10.35 22.59 12.22
N LEU A 53 -11.06 22.10 11.20
CA LEU A 53 -10.63 22.16 9.79
C LEU A 53 -10.61 23.58 9.21
N ARG A 54 -11.17 24.59 9.88
CA ARG A 54 -11.03 26.01 9.47
C ARG A 54 -9.67 26.59 9.83
N LEU A 55 -9.00 26.01 10.83
CA LEU A 55 -7.67 26.45 11.25
C LEU A 55 -6.62 26.09 10.20
N ARG A 56 -5.50 26.82 10.23
CA ARG A 56 -4.38 26.60 9.32
C ARG A 56 -3.48 25.48 9.85
N PHE A 57 -3.27 24.45 9.02
CA PHE A 57 -2.30 23.39 9.26
C PHE A 57 -1.30 23.30 8.11
N ASP A 58 -0.09 22.85 8.40
CA ASP A 58 0.93 22.61 7.37
C ASP A 58 0.74 21.26 6.66
N HIS A 59 0.00 20.33 7.27
CA HIS A 59 -0.40 19.04 6.69
C HIS A 59 -1.61 18.48 7.44
N ILE A 60 -2.52 17.80 6.74
CA ILE A 60 -3.67 17.09 7.34
C ILE A 60 -3.60 15.61 6.99
N VAL A 61 -3.61 14.74 8.01
CA VAL A 61 -3.74 13.28 7.83
C VAL A 61 -5.14 12.85 8.27
N PHE A 62 -5.88 12.24 7.36
CA PHE A 62 -7.25 11.79 7.59
C PHE A 62 -7.42 10.32 7.22
N THR A 63 -8.07 9.57 8.10
CA THR A 63 -8.40 8.15 7.89
C THR A 63 -9.89 7.94 8.12
N GLY A 64 -10.63 7.55 7.08
CA GLY A 64 -12.09 7.57 7.13
C GLY A 64 -12.77 7.13 5.83
N SER A 65 -13.96 7.68 5.56
CA SER A 65 -14.71 7.41 4.33
C SER A 65 -14.38 8.42 3.23
N SER A 66 -14.55 8.03 1.97
CA SER A 66 -14.32 8.91 0.82
C SER A 66 -15.24 10.13 0.81
N THR A 67 -16.48 10.00 1.30
CA THR A 67 -17.40 11.14 1.45
C THR A 67 -16.84 12.22 2.37
N VAL A 68 -16.32 11.84 3.55
CA VAL A 68 -15.76 12.81 4.50
C VAL A 68 -14.40 13.34 4.03
N ALA A 69 -13.61 12.50 3.37
CA ALA A 69 -12.31 12.90 2.82
C ALA A 69 -12.40 14.05 1.82
N LYS A 70 -13.47 14.08 1.01
CA LYS A 70 -13.74 15.21 0.08
C LYS A 70 -13.94 16.51 0.84
N LEU A 71 -14.66 16.50 1.96
CA LEU A 71 -14.86 17.67 2.83
C LEU A 71 -13.54 18.12 3.48
N VAL A 72 -12.71 17.17 3.91
CA VAL A 72 -11.37 17.45 4.46
C VAL A 72 -10.49 18.11 3.41
N MET A 73 -10.47 17.58 2.18
CA MET A 73 -9.67 18.12 1.08
C MET A 73 -10.17 19.50 0.64
N GLU A 74 -11.50 19.74 0.63
CA GLU A 74 -12.09 21.05 0.38
C GLU A 74 -11.69 22.09 1.43
N ALA A 75 -11.70 21.70 2.71
CA ALA A 75 -11.24 22.57 3.79
C ALA A 75 -9.73 22.88 3.67
N ALA A 76 -8.92 21.86 3.35
CA ALA A 76 -7.48 22.01 3.16
C ALA A 76 -7.12 22.96 2.00
N ALA A 77 -7.93 22.99 0.94
CA ALA A 77 -7.72 23.87 -0.21
C ALA A 77 -7.72 25.36 0.16
N ARG A 78 -8.45 25.77 1.22
CA ARG A 78 -8.49 27.16 1.69
C ARG A 78 -7.14 27.70 2.13
N HIS A 79 -6.26 26.82 2.61
CA HIS A 79 -4.93 27.17 3.12
C HIS A 79 -3.80 26.59 2.25
N LEU A 80 -4.13 25.99 1.09
CA LEU A 80 -3.21 25.21 0.26
C LEU A 80 -2.47 24.13 1.06
N THR A 81 -3.16 23.53 2.04
CA THR A 81 -2.58 22.53 2.93
C THR A 81 -2.51 21.17 2.21
N PRO A 82 -1.33 20.52 2.15
CA PRO A 82 -1.23 19.15 1.65
C PRO A 82 -1.99 18.17 2.55
N VAL A 83 -2.53 17.11 1.93
CA VAL A 83 -3.32 16.10 2.63
C VAL A 83 -2.76 14.69 2.40
N THR A 84 -2.93 13.83 3.41
CA THR A 84 -2.81 12.37 3.30
C THR A 84 -4.17 11.78 3.66
N LEU A 85 -4.79 11.09 2.72
CA LEU A 85 -6.15 10.57 2.82
C LEU A 85 -6.09 9.04 2.73
N GLU A 86 -6.37 8.35 3.83
CA GLU A 86 -6.38 6.89 3.96
C GLU A 86 -7.82 6.40 4.04
N LEU A 87 -8.35 5.96 2.90
CA LEU A 87 -9.78 5.71 2.73
C LEU A 87 -10.08 4.21 2.60
N GLY A 88 -11.32 3.88 2.29
CA GLY A 88 -11.78 2.51 2.14
C GLY A 88 -11.93 2.09 0.68
N GLY A 89 -12.87 1.19 0.45
CA GLY A 89 -13.15 0.59 -0.84
C GLY A 89 -13.38 -0.91 -0.71
N LYS A 90 -13.90 -1.54 -1.75
CA LYS A 90 -14.14 -2.98 -1.75
C LYS A 90 -12.87 -3.70 -2.17
N SER A 91 -12.06 -4.16 -1.22
CA SER A 91 -10.81 -4.88 -1.51
C SER A 91 -11.10 -6.28 -2.09
N PRO A 92 -10.86 -6.54 -3.39
CA PRO A 92 -11.11 -7.83 -4.01
C PRO A 92 -10.17 -8.91 -3.51
N CYS A 93 -10.67 -10.15 -3.45
CA CYS A 93 -9.88 -11.34 -3.19
C CYS A 93 -10.12 -12.39 -4.27
N TYR A 94 -9.18 -12.51 -5.21
CA TYR A 94 -9.25 -13.53 -6.26
C TYR A 94 -8.67 -14.86 -5.78
N ILE A 95 -9.40 -15.95 -6.01
CA ILE A 95 -8.94 -17.33 -5.74
C ILE A 95 -8.89 -18.10 -7.05
N ASP A 96 -7.69 -18.49 -7.45
CA ASP A 96 -7.45 -19.36 -8.59
C ASP A 96 -7.56 -20.84 -8.21
N LYS A 97 -7.98 -21.68 -9.16
CA LYS A 97 -8.08 -23.14 -8.97
C LYS A 97 -6.74 -23.83 -8.76
N SER A 98 -5.62 -23.21 -9.16
CA SER A 98 -4.28 -23.78 -8.95
C SER A 98 -3.76 -23.67 -7.52
N CYS A 99 -4.41 -22.88 -6.65
CA CYS A 99 -3.94 -22.64 -5.29
C CYS A 99 -4.37 -23.74 -4.31
N ASN A 100 -3.72 -23.79 -3.13
CA ASN A 100 -4.20 -24.58 -2.01
C ASN A 100 -5.42 -23.86 -1.38
N ILE A 101 -6.62 -24.22 -1.84
CA ILE A 101 -7.89 -23.60 -1.42
C ILE A 101 -8.09 -23.64 0.10
N ARG A 102 -7.67 -24.71 0.78
CA ARG A 102 -7.80 -24.82 2.25
C ARG A 102 -6.99 -23.73 2.94
N VAL A 103 -5.73 -23.55 2.55
CA VAL A 103 -4.84 -22.51 3.11
C VAL A 103 -5.36 -21.11 2.74
N ALA A 104 -5.80 -20.92 1.49
CA ALA A 104 -6.37 -19.67 1.04
C ALA A 104 -7.59 -19.26 1.90
N CYS A 105 -8.56 -20.17 2.03
CA CYS A 105 -9.77 -19.91 2.82
C CYS A 105 -9.45 -19.67 4.29
N ARG A 106 -8.46 -20.35 4.88
CA ARG A 106 -8.04 -20.10 6.25
C ARG A 106 -7.56 -18.66 6.45
N ARG A 107 -6.66 -18.19 5.58
CA ARG A 107 -6.10 -16.82 5.60
C ARG A 107 -7.19 -15.78 5.36
N ILE A 108 -8.04 -15.99 4.36
CA ILE A 108 -9.17 -15.10 4.03
C ILE A 108 -10.15 -15.01 5.21
N THR A 109 -10.50 -16.12 5.85
CA THR A 109 -11.40 -16.15 7.00
C THR A 109 -10.83 -15.31 8.15
N TRP A 110 -9.55 -15.49 8.48
CA TRP A 110 -8.89 -14.67 9.50
C TRP A 110 -8.98 -13.17 9.16
N GLY A 111 -8.55 -12.77 7.95
CA GLY A 111 -8.54 -11.36 7.56
C GLY A 111 -9.94 -10.77 7.39
N LYS A 112 -10.95 -11.57 7.04
CA LYS A 112 -12.33 -11.10 6.91
C LYS A 112 -12.98 -10.83 8.25
N PHE A 113 -12.79 -11.72 9.21
CA PHE A 113 -13.60 -11.74 10.44
C PHE A 113 -12.88 -11.13 11.65
N ILE A 114 -11.58 -10.84 11.55
CA ILE A 114 -10.89 -9.98 12.53
C ILE A 114 -11.62 -8.62 12.63
N ASN A 115 -11.82 -8.16 13.86
CA ASN A 115 -12.58 -6.94 14.16
C ASN A 115 -14.00 -6.93 13.54
N CYS A 116 -14.62 -8.10 13.35
CA CYS A 116 -15.89 -8.27 12.61
C CYS A 116 -15.87 -7.69 11.20
N GLY A 117 -14.73 -7.70 10.51
CA GLY A 117 -14.59 -7.17 9.16
C GLY A 117 -14.68 -5.64 9.07
N GLN A 118 -14.62 -4.93 10.20
CA GLN A 118 -14.58 -3.47 10.28
C GLN A 118 -13.14 -2.97 10.07
N THR A 119 -12.58 -3.29 8.90
CA THR A 119 -11.18 -3.06 8.56
C THR A 119 -11.05 -2.69 7.08
N CYS A 120 -10.44 -1.55 6.75
CA CYS A 120 -10.39 -1.03 5.37
C CYS A 120 -9.67 -1.96 4.37
N ILE A 121 -8.73 -2.76 4.87
CA ILE A 121 -8.00 -3.76 4.10
C ILE A 121 -8.53 -5.19 4.29
N ALA A 122 -9.68 -5.40 4.95
CA ALA A 122 -10.30 -6.72 4.96
C ALA A 122 -10.64 -7.15 3.52
N PRO A 123 -10.52 -8.45 3.17
CA PRO A 123 -11.07 -8.95 1.90
C PRO A 123 -12.57 -8.68 1.89
N ASP A 124 -13.04 -7.79 1.03
CA ASP A 124 -14.43 -7.35 1.06
C ASP A 124 -15.32 -8.41 0.41
N TYR A 125 -14.87 -8.98 -0.72
CA TYR A 125 -15.54 -10.04 -1.48
C TYR A 125 -14.54 -10.99 -2.14
N ILE A 126 -15.00 -12.20 -2.49
CA ILE A 126 -14.23 -13.20 -3.24
C ILE A 126 -14.65 -13.20 -4.71
N LEU A 127 -13.66 -13.33 -5.60
CA LEU A 127 -13.82 -13.71 -7.00
C LEU A 127 -13.23 -15.10 -7.23
N CYS A 128 -14.00 -16.02 -7.79
CA CYS A 128 -13.51 -17.36 -8.11
C CYS A 128 -14.26 -18.01 -9.27
N GLU A 129 -13.69 -19.05 -9.87
CA GLU A 129 -14.43 -19.86 -10.86
C GLU A 129 -15.59 -20.63 -10.20
N PRO A 130 -16.73 -20.83 -10.91
CA PRO A 130 -17.87 -21.59 -10.38
C PRO A 130 -17.49 -22.98 -9.84
N CYS A 131 -16.54 -23.65 -10.50
CA CYS A 131 -16.12 -25.01 -10.16
C CYS A 131 -15.47 -25.14 -8.77
N ILE A 132 -14.96 -24.06 -8.19
CA ILE A 132 -14.33 -24.06 -6.86
C ILE A 132 -15.17 -23.40 -5.77
N GLN A 133 -16.27 -22.73 -6.11
CA GLN A 133 -17.09 -21.97 -5.16
C GLN A 133 -17.58 -22.84 -3.98
N GLY A 134 -18.09 -24.04 -4.24
CA GLY A 134 -18.55 -24.96 -3.20
C GLY A 134 -17.43 -25.36 -2.22
N ARG A 135 -16.22 -25.61 -2.74
CA ARG A 135 -15.04 -25.93 -1.91
C ARG A 135 -14.59 -24.75 -1.08
N VAL A 136 -14.67 -23.54 -1.61
CA VAL A 136 -14.36 -22.29 -0.89
C VAL A 136 -15.32 -22.11 0.29
N VAL A 137 -16.63 -22.22 0.06
CA VAL A 137 -17.66 -22.13 1.12
C VAL A 137 -17.39 -23.13 2.24
N GLU A 138 -17.13 -24.40 1.89
CA GLU A 138 -16.87 -25.44 2.89
C GLU A 138 -15.60 -25.15 3.71
N CYS A 139 -14.51 -24.77 3.05
CA CYS A 139 -13.26 -24.47 3.76
C CYS A 139 -13.42 -23.26 4.70
N ILE A 140 -14.18 -22.25 4.31
CA ILE A 140 -14.50 -21.10 5.18
C ILE A 140 -15.35 -21.55 6.37
N ARG A 141 -16.39 -22.37 6.14
CA ARG A 141 -17.24 -22.91 7.22
C ARG A 141 -16.42 -23.67 8.26
N GLN A 142 -15.54 -24.57 7.82
CA GLN A 142 -14.68 -25.34 8.73
C GLN A 142 -13.71 -24.44 9.49
N THR A 143 -13.15 -23.43 8.83
CA THR A 143 -12.25 -22.47 9.50
C THR A 143 -12.98 -21.64 10.55
N LEU A 144 -14.22 -21.21 10.27
CA LEU A 144 -15.03 -20.47 11.22
C LEU A 144 -15.35 -21.29 12.48
N LEU A 145 -15.68 -22.57 12.30
CA LEU A 145 -15.90 -23.49 13.41
C LEU A 145 -14.63 -23.66 14.26
N GLU A 146 -13.46 -23.73 13.62
CA GLU A 146 -12.18 -23.79 14.33
C GLU A 146 -11.88 -22.50 15.10
N PHE A 147 -12.12 -21.33 14.51
CA PHE A 147 -11.75 -20.05 15.10
C PHE A 147 -12.69 -19.60 16.21
N TYR A 148 -13.99 -19.82 16.05
CA TYR A 148 -15.01 -19.23 16.92
C TYR A 148 -15.93 -20.27 17.57
N GLY A 149 -15.71 -21.56 17.31
CA GLY A 149 -16.58 -22.63 17.81
C GLY A 149 -17.93 -22.68 17.11
N ALA A 150 -18.84 -23.48 17.67
CA ALA A 150 -20.17 -23.70 17.09
C ALA A 150 -21.10 -22.47 17.22
N ASP A 151 -20.85 -21.62 18.23
CA ASP A 151 -21.58 -20.37 18.44
C ASP A 151 -20.60 -19.19 18.50
N PRO A 152 -20.33 -18.51 17.36
CA PRO A 152 -19.48 -17.33 17.32
C PRO A 152 -19.98 -16.17 18.18
N LYS A 153 -21.25 -16.16 18.61
CA LYS A 153 -21.77 -15.13 19.52
C LYS A 153 -21.11 -15.22 20.90
N CYS A 154 -20.81 -16.44 21.36
CA CYS A 154 -20.17 -16.69 22.66
C CYS A 154 -18.64 -16.65 22.61
N SER A 155 -18.04 -16.56 21.42
CA SER A 155 -16.58 -16.51 21.29
C SER A 155 -16.01 -15.18 21.82
N PRO A 156 -14.99 -15.20 22.71
CA PRO A 156 -14.33 -13.98 23.17
C PRO A 156 -13.50 -13.31 22.07
N ASP A 157 -13.12 -14.05 21.03
CA ASP A 157 -12.29 -13.57 19.92
C ASP A 157 -13.12 -12.93 18.78
N TYR A 158 -14.45 -12.91 18.93
CA TYR A 158 -15.36 -12.34 17.95
C TYR A 158 -15.95 -11.01 18.42
N GLY A 159 -15.69 -9.95 17.65
CA GLY A 159 -16.09 -8.58 18.00
C GLY A 159 -17.59 -8.31 17.89
N ARG A 160 -17.95 -7.03 17.95
CA ARG A 160 -19.32 -6.52 17.71
C ARG A 160 -19.28 -5.34 16.74
N ILE A 161 -20.41 -5.08 16.09
CA ILE A 161 -20.54 -3.91 15.23
C ILE A 161 -20.49 -2.66 16.10
N VAL A 162 -19.72 -1.68 15.63
CA VAL A 162 -19.33 -0.48 16.38
C VAL A 162 -20.54 0.23 17.00
N ASN A 163 -21.61 0.44 16.23
CA ASN A 163 -22.84 1.06 16.70
C ASN A 163 -24.09 0.60 15.91
N GLN A 164 -25.27 1.01 16.39
CA GLN A 164 -26.55 0.59 15.82
C GLN A 164 -26.73 1.02 14.35
N ARG A 165 -26.21 2.20 13.98
CA ARG A 165 -26.29 2.70 12.59
C ARG A 165 -25.54 1.77 11.64
N HIS A 166 -24.32 1.35 12.00
CA HIS A 166 -23.56 0.40 11.19
C HIS A 166 -24.19 -0.99 11.17
N PHE A 167 -24.76 -1.44 12.29
CA PHE A 167 -25.50 -2.70 12.36
C PHE A 167 -26.67 -2.71 11.36
N ASN A 168 -27.56 -1.71 11.44
CA ASN A 168 -28.72 -1.60 10.57
C ASN A 168 -28.31 -1.51 9.09
N ARG A 169 -27.24 -0.77 8.77
CA ARG A 169 -26.71 -0.68 7.40
C ARG A 169 -26.30 -2.05 6.86
N ILE A 170 -25.53 -2.84 7.64
CA ILE A 170 -25.06 -4.16 7.21
C ILE A 170 -26.25 -5.12 7.05
N MET A 171 -27.20 -5.12 7.97
CA MET A 171 -28.43 -5.91 7.84
C MET A 171 -29.21 -5.55 6.57
N GLY A 172 -29.35 -4.25 6.26
CA GLY A 172 -29.99 -3.80 5.03
C GLY A 172 -29.25 -4.18 3.74
N LEU A 173 -27.92 -4.38 3.79
CA LEU A 173 -27.16 -4.93 2.65
C LEU A 173 -27.42 -6.42 2.44
N MET A 174 -27.82 -7.15 3.49
CA MET A 174 -28.11 -8.59 3.44
C MET A 174 -29.57 -8.89 3.03
N GLU A 175 -30.45 -7.90 2.98
CA GLU A 175 -31.84 -8.09 2.55
C GLU A 175 -31.91 -8.70 1.13
N GLY A 176 -32.72 -9.75 0.99
CA GLY A 176 -32.89 -10.48 -0.27
C GLY A 176 -31.81 -11.53 -0.58
N TYR A 177 -30.83 -11.73 0.31
CA TYR A 177 -29.82 -12.79 0.18
C TYR A 177 -30.07 -13.90 1.21
N THR A 178 -29.86 -15.14 0.79
CA THR A 178 -29.90 -16.31 1.68
C THR A 178 -28.47 -16.74 2.01
N PRO A 179 -28.03 -16.62 3.28
CA PRO A 179 -26.70 -17.05 3.69
C PRO A 179 -26.50 -18.56 3.56
N VAL A 180 -25.31 -18.96 3.09
CA VAL A 180 -24.88 -20.37 3.08
C VAL A 180 -24.02 -20.75 4.29
N VAL A 181 -23.58 -19.74 5.03
CA VAL A 181 -22.95 -19.82 6.35
C VAL A 181 -23.41 -18.60 7.14
N GLY A 182 -23.73 -18.78 8.43
CA GLY A 182 -24.12 -17.69 9.32
C GLY A 182 -25.52 -17.14 9.02
N GLY A 183 -25.65 -15.81 9.08
CA GLY A 183 -26.92 -15.09 8.87
C GLY A 183 -27.66 -14.72 10.15
N GLN A 184 -27.30 -15.29 11.29
CA GLN A 184 -27.88 -14.92 12.58
C GLN A 184 -27.42 -13.52 13.00
N SER A 185 -28.30 -12.79 13.67
CA SER A 185 -27.95 -11.49 14.24
C SER A 185 -28.69 -11.24 15.55
N ASP A 186 -28.15 -10.33 16.35
CA ASP A 186 -28.78 -9.82 17.56
C ASP A 186 -28.50 -8.32 17.66
N SER A 187 -29.56 -7.54 17.41
CA SER A 187 -29.51 -6.08 17.42
C SER A 187 -29.13 -5.53 18.80
N SER A 188 -29.60 -6.16 19.89
CA SER A 188 -29.33 -5.69 21.26
C SER A 188 -27.84 -5.75 21.61
N GLN A 189 -27.13 -6.71 21.02
CA GLN A 189 -25.70 -6.89 21.20
C GLN A 189 -24.87 -6.36 20.03
N ARG A 190 -25.51 -5.78 19.00
CA ARG A 190 -24.86 -5.40 17.74
C ARG A 190 -24.04 -6.55 17.13
N TYR A 191 -24.57 -7.77 17.27
CA TYR A 191 -23.93 -8.99 16.81
C TYR A 191 -24.48 -9.39 15.44
N ILE A 192 -23.59 -9.62 14.48
CA ILE A 192 -23.89 -10.26 13.20
C ILE A 192 -22.94 -11.45 13.10
N ALA A 193 -23.47 -12.65 12.87
CA ALA A 193 -22.65 -13.85 12.74
C ALA A 193 -21.72 -13.76 11.52
N PRO A 194 -20.56 -14.46 11.52
CA PRO A 194 -19.75 -14.63 10.33
C PRO A 194 -20.60 -15.19 9.17
N THR A 195 -20.85 -14.36 8.16
CA THR A 195 -21.84 -14.66 7.12
C THR A 195 -21.14 -14.80 5.77
N VAL A 196 -21.46 -15.87 5.04
CA VAL A 196 -21.00 -16.09 3.66
C VAL A 196 -22.21 -16.15 2.73
N LEU A 197 -22.14 -15.40 1.64
CA LEU A 197 -23.15 -15.38 0.58
C LEU A 197 -22.51 -15.90 -0.70
N LYS A 198 -23.13 -16.90 -1.34
CA LYS A 198 -22.68 -17.42 -2.63
C LYS A 198 -23.57 -16.92 -3.77
N ASP A 199 -23.11 -17.11 -5.00
CA ASP A 199 -23.86 -16.77 -6.22
C ASP A 199 -24.35 -15.31 -6.23
N VAL A 200 -23.54 -14.40 -5.65
CA VAL A 200 -23.92 -13.01 -5.49
C VAL A 200 -23.86 -12.31 -6.84
N PRO A 201 -24.95 -11.66 -7.30
CA PRO A 201 -24.95 -10.95 -8.57
C PRO A 201 -23.94 -9.79 -8.56
N PRO A 202 -23.11 -9.63 -9.61
CA PRO A 202 -22.13 -8.54 -9.76
C PRO A 202 -22.67 -7.14 -9.47
N HIS A 203 -23.87 -6.82 -9.96
CA HIS A 203 -24.45 -5.48 -9.87
C HIS A 203 -25.41 -5.30 -8.69
N SER A 204 -25.43 -6.26 -7.75
CA SER A 204 -26.23 -6.15 -6.53
C SER A 204 -25.86 -4.95 -5.66
N ARG A 205 -26.82 -4.46 -4.87
CA ARG A 205 -26.60 -3.41 -3.86
C ARG A 205 -25.44 -3.77 -2.90
N LEU A 206 -25.38 -5.01 -2.46
CA LEU A 206 -24.31 -5.57 -1.62
C LEU A 206 -22.90 -5.37 -2.24
N MET A 207 -22.84 -5.33 -3.58
CA MET A 207 -21.60 -5.13 -4.33
C MET A 207 -21.35 -3.67 -4.73
N GLN A 208 -22.21 -2.72 -4.40
CA GLN A 208 -22.01 -1.29 -4.71
C GLN A 208 -21.28 -0.52 -3.60
N GLU A 209 -21.40 -0.97 -2.35
CA GLU A 209 -20.89 -0.26 -1.18
C GLU A 209 -19.85 -1.10 -0.43
N GLU A 210 -18.91 -0.46 0.29
CA GLU A 210 -17.99 -1.14 1.20
C GLU A 210 -18.78 -1.83 2.33
N ILE A 211 -18.51 -3.11 2.58
CA ILE A 211 -19.31 -3.89 3.54
C ILE A 211 -18.96 -3.49 4.96
N PHE A 212 -17.66 -3.37 5.27
CA PHE A 212 -17.15 -2.98 6.60
C PHE A 212 -17.86 -3.72 7.75
N GLY A 213 -17.93 -5.04 7.61
CA GLY A 213 -18.75 -5.93 8.43
C GLY A 213 -18.52 -7.42 8.09
N PRO A 214 -19.09 -8.34 8.88
CA PRO A 214 -18.76 -9.77 8.81
C PRO A 214 -19.61 -10.50 7.75
N VAL A 215 -19.74 -9.92 6.56
CA VAL A 215 -20.46 -10.49 5.42
C VAL A 215 -19.48 -10.66 4.26
N LEU A 216 -19.29 -11.88 3.78
CA LEU A 216 -18.35 -12.22 2.70
C LEU A 216 -19.11 -12.72 1.47
N PRO A 217 -19.35 -11.87 0.47
CA PRO A 217 -19.93 -12.25 -0.81
C PRO A 217 -18.91 -13.03 -1.65
N ILE A 218 -19.38 -14.05 -2.35
CA ILE A 218 -18.63 -14.77 -3.38
C ILE A 218 -19.32 -14.52 -4.72
N VAL A 219 -18.59 -13.87 -5.62
CA VAL A 219 -19.00 -13.61 -7.00
C VAL A 219 -18.22 -14.54 -7.91
N THR A 220 -18.91 -15.27 -8.79
CA THR A 220 -18.26 -16.15 -9.74
C THR A 220 -17.86 -15.42 -11.01
N VAL A 221 -16.69 -15.78 -11.54
CA VAL A 221 -16.15 -15.29 -12.83
C VAL A 221 -15.71 -16.49 -13.67
N SER A 222 -15.71 -16.38 -14.99
CA SER A 222 -15.30 -17.51 -15.84
C SER A 222 -13.80 -17.83 -15.72
N ASP A 223 -12.98 -16.82 -15.49
CA ASP A 223 -11.52 -16.90 -15.50
C ASP A 223 -10.88 -15.65 -14.86
N MET A 224 -9.55 -15.62 -14.85
CA MET A 224 -8.77 -14.50 -14.34
C MET A 224 -8.99 -13.19 -15.12
N ASP A 225 -9.20 -13.26 -16.43
CA ASP A 225 -9.32 -12.06 -17.26
C ASP A 225 -10.64 -11.36 -16.97
N ASN A 226 -11.70 -12.13 -16.75
CA ASN A 226 -12.97 -11.62 -16.28
C ASN A 226 -12.88 -11.07 -14.84
N ALA A 227 -12.06 -11.65 -13.96
CA ALA A 227 -11.76 -11.05 -12.65
C ALA A 227 -11.05 -9.70 -12.79
N ILE A 228 -10.06 -9.59 -13.68
CA ILE A 228 -9.34 -8.34 -13.93
C ILE A 228 -10.30 -7.26 -14.45
N THR A 229 -11.14 -7.59 -15.44
CA THR A 229 -12.18 -6.69 -15.95
C THR A 229 -13.13 -6.25 -14.84
N PHE A 230 -13.64 -7.20 -14.04
CA PHE A 230 -14.54 -6.90 -12.93
C PHE A 230 -13.94 -5.93 -11.91
N ILE A 231 -12.64 -6.06 -11.61
CA ILE A 231 -11.92 -5.18 -10.70
C ILE A 231 -11.76 -3.78 -11.32
N ASN A 232 -11.40 -3.72 -12.61
CA ASN A 232 -11.12 -2.46 -13.31
C ASN A 232 -12.36 -1.62 -13.64
N GLU A 233 -13.55 -2.24 -13.71
CA GLU A 233 -14.83 -1.55 -13.86
C GLU A 233 -15.28 -0.80 -12.58
N ARG A 234 -14.53 -0.93 -11.50
CA ARG A 234 -14.84 -0.37 -10.19
C ARG A 234 -13.78 0.59 -9.71
N GLU A 235 -14.12 1.31 -8.65
CA GLU A 235 -13.18 2.21 -7.99
C GLU A 235 -11.98 1.44 -7.44
N LYS A 236 -10.79 2.06 -7.58
CA LYS A 236 -9.51 1.47 -7.18
C LYS A 236 -9.50 1.20 -5.67
N PRO A 237 -9.35 -0.07 -5.25
CA PRO A 237 -9.43 -0.45 -3.84
C PRO A 237 -8.13 -0.14 -3.09
N LEU A 238 -8.22 -0.10 -1.75
CA LEU A 238 -7.05 0.05 -0.90
C LEU A 238 -6.14 -1.18 -0.97
N ALA A 239 -6.71 -2.39 -1.03
CA ALA A 239 -5.96 -3.63 -1.17
C ALA A 239 -6.52 -4.54 -2.27
N LEU A 240 -5.64 -5.32 -2.89
CA LEU A 240 -5.97 -6.44 -3.77
C LEU A 240 -5.30 -7.72 -3.26
N TYR A 241 -6.06 -8.81 -3.18
CA TYR A 241 -5.58 -10.12 -2.76
C TYR A 241 -5.66 -11.15 -3.88
N ILE A 242 -4.58 -11.91 -4.06
CA ILE A 242 -4.43 -12.87 -5.17
C ILE A 242 -3.97 -14.21 -4.60
N PHE A 243 -4.84 -15.22 -4.60
CA PHE A 243 -4.48 -16.60 -4.24
C PHE A 243 -4.29 -17.42 -5.51
N CYS A 244 -3.03 -17.67 -5.90
CA CYS A 244 -2.66 -18.36 -7.14
C CYS A 244 -1.26 -18.97 -7.02
N SER A 245 -1.02 -20.11 -7.68
CA SER A 245 0.30 -20.73 -7.76
C SER A 245 1.07 -20.36 -9.04
N ASP A 246 0.37 -19.92 -10.09
CA ASP A 246 0.99 -19.52 -11.36
C ASP A 246 1.57 -18.10 -11.28
N LYS A 247 2.91 -18.02 -11.34
CA LYS A 247 3.66 -16.76 -11.32
C LYS A 247 3.35 -15.83 -12.49
N LYS A 248 2.99 -16.36 -13.67
CA LYS A 248 2.62 -15.52 -14.83
C LYS A 248 1.25 -14.89 -14.60
N ALA A 249 0.29 -15.68 -14.14
CA ALA A 249 -1.05 -15.22 -13.79
C ALA A 249 -1.02 -14.15 -12.68
N ILE A 250 -0.23 -14.37 -11.62
CA ILE A 250 0.00 -13.36 -10.56
C ILE A 250 0.53 -12.05 -11.15
N LYS A 251 1.60 -12.12 -11.97
CA LYS A 251 2.19 -10.92 -12.58
C LYS A 251 1.21 -10.20 -13.50
N LYS A 252 0.39 -10.94 -14.24
CA LYS A 252 -0.66 -10.39 -15.11
C LYS A 252 -1.65 -9.57 -14.30
N MET A 253 -2.25 -10.16 -13.26
CA MET A 253 -3.23 -9.47 -12.43
C MET A 253 -2.65 -8.23 -11.75
N ILE A 254 -1.40 -8.29 -11.27
CA ILE A 254 -0.73 -7.11 -10.70
C ILE A 254 -0.51 -6.02 -11.76
N ALA A 255 -0.10 -6.39 -12.97
CA ALA A 255 0.20 -5.44 -14.04
C ALA A 255 -1.05 -4.81 -14.66
N GLU A 256 -2.17 -5.54 -14.66
CA GLU A 256 -3.41 -5.14 -15.35
C GLU A 256 -4.47 -4.56 -14.39
N THR A 257 -4.18 -4.43 -13.10
CA THR A 257 -5.07 -3.78 -12.12
C THR A 257 -4.37 -2.65 -11.38
N THR A 258 -5.11 -1.85 -10.62
CA THR A 258 -4.56 -0.79 -9.76
C THR A 258 -5.21 -0.82 -8.38
N SER A 259 -4.39 -0.85 -7.33
CA SER A 259 -4.80 -0.80 -5.92
C SER A 259 -3.73 -0.08 -5.09
N GLY A 260 -4.05 0.26 -3.83
CA GLY A 260 -3.07 0.84 -2.90
C GLY A 260 -1.92 -0.13 -2.58
N GLY A 261 -2.27 -1.37 -2.24
CA GLY A 261 -1.33 -2.45 -1.98
C GLY A 261 -1.83 -3.80 -2.48
N VAL A 262 -0.88 -4.73 -2.71
CA VAL A 262 -1.19 -6.10 -3.12
C VAL A 262 -0.59 -7.09 -2.13
N THR A 263 -1.32 -8.16 -1.80
CA THR A 263 -0.75 -9.34 -1.15
C THR A 263 -1.09 -10.59 -1.94
N VAL A 264 -0.06 -11.38 -2.27
CA VAL A 264 -0.20 -12.64 -2.99
C VAL A 264 -0.14 -13.78 -1.98
N ASN A 265 -1.12 -14.69 -2.08
CA ASN A 265 -1.31 -15.86 -1.24
C ASN A 265 -1.49 -15.56 0.26
N ASP A 266 -1.75 -14.32 0.64
CA ASP A 266 -2.15 -13.95 2.01
C ASP A 266 -3.03 -12.70 1.98
N VAL A 267 -3.53 -12.30 3.14
CA VAL A 267 -4.30 -11.05 3.33
C VAL A 267 -3.66 -10.21 4.43
N MET A 268 -3.90 -8.89 4.43
CA MET A 268 -3.44 -7.93 5.43
C MET A 268 -1.92 -7.73 5.57
N MET A 269 -1.08 -8.73 5.30
CA MET A 269 0.32 -8.77 5.72
C MET A 269 1.19 -7.64 5.18
N HIS A 270 0.90 -7.11 3.98
CA HIS A 270 1.65 -5.97 3.44
C HIS A 270 1.61 -4.73 4.36
N TYR A 271 0.57 -4.58 5.19
CA TYR A 271 0.45 -3.52 6.19
C TYR A 271 1.56 -3.58 7.25
N THR A 272 2.03 -4.78 7.59
CA THR A 272 2.95 -5.01 8.72
C THR A 272 4.40 -4.64 8.43
N LEU A 273 4.75 -4.38 7.17
CA LEU A 273 6.12 -4.14 6.75
C LEU A 273 6.44 -2.64 6.74
N ASN A 274 7.29 -2.19 7.67
CA ASN A 274 7.76 -0.80 7.75
C ASN A 274 8.48 -0.28 6.49
N SER A 275 8.96 -1.19 5.63
CA SER A 275 9.61 -0.85 4.36
C SER A 275 8.62 -0.56 3.22
N LEU A 276 7.37 -1.04 3.33
CA LEU A 276 6.34 -0.78 2.34
C LEU A 276 5.60 0.52 2.67
N PRO A 277 5.36 1.39 1.67
CA PRO A 277 4.44 2.50 1.86
C PRO A 277 3.02 1.93 1.98
N PHE A 278 2.29 2.38 2.99
CA PHE A 278 0.86 2.10 3.12
C PHE A 278 0.06 3.34 2.72
N GLY A 279 -0.82 3.19 1.74
CA GLY A 279 -1.64 4.27 1.20
C GLY A 279 -2.53 3.82 0.06
N GLY A 280 -3.59 4.59 -0.20
CA GLY A 280 -4.55 4.34 -1.28
C GLY A 280 -4.19 5.00 -2.61
N VAL A 281 -5.05 4.77 -3.61
CA VAL A 281 -4.97 5.40 -4.94
C VAL A 281 -6.38 5.67 -5.48
N GLY A 282 -6.61 6.88 -5.97
CA GLY A 282 -7.95 7.28 -6.43
C GLY A 282 -8.92 7.38 -5.24
N GLN A 283 -10.09 6.72 -5.32
CA GLN A 283 -11.10 6.78 -4.27
C GLN A 283 -10.72 6.08 -2.96
N SER A 284 -9.70 5.21 -2.98
CA SER A 284 -9.14 4.62 -1.76
C SER A 284 -8.11 5.50 -1.06
N GLY A 285 -7.69 6.62 -1.67
CA GLY A 285 -6.83 7.58 -0.99
C GLY A 285 -5.77 8.28 -1.84
N MET A 286 -5.00 9.12 -1.17
CA MET A 286 -3.80 9.76 -1.71
C MET A 286 -2.78 10.03 -0.59
N GLY A 287 -1.50 10.01 -0.95
CA GLY A 287 -0.41 10.01 0.03
C GLY A 287 -0.13 8.61 0.54
N ARG A 288 0.87 8.50 1.41
CA ARG A 288 1.34 7.22 1.98
C ARG A 288 2.10 7.46 3.27
N TYR A 289 2.09 6.48 4.16
CA TYR A 289 2.85 6.50 5.41
C TYR A 289 3.37 5.09 5.74
N HIS A 290 3.81 4.87 6.98
CA HIS A 290 4.63 3.79 7.53
C HIS A 290 6.15 4.00 7.41
N GLY A 291 6.86 3.69 8.49
CA GLY A 291 8.32 3.75 8.56
C GLY A 291 8.90 5.05 8.00
N LYS A 292 9.84 4.90 7.05
CA LYS A 292 10.49 6.02 6.35
C LYS A 292 9.50 6.88 5.56
N HIS A 293 8.45 6.26 5.01
CA HIS A 293 7.46 6.95 4.19
C HIS A 293 6.64 7.96 5.02
N THR A 294 6.38 7.67 6.30
CA THR A 294 5.78 8.65 7.23
C THR A 294 6.67 9.89 7.35
N PHE A 295 7.97 9.70 7.57
CA PHE A 295 8.92 10.81 7.70
C PHE A 295 8.98 11.65 6.43
N GLU A 296 9.08 11.01 5.26
CA GLU A 296 9.10 11.67 3.96
C GLU A 296 7.79 12.42 3.67
N GLN A 297 6.64 11.80 3.94
CA GLN A 297 5.31 12.38 3.67
C GLN A 297 5.03 13.62 4.53
N LEU A 298 5.59 13.69 5.74
CA LEU A 298 5.37 14.76 6.70
C LEU A 298 6.53 15.76 6.78
N SER A 299 7.49 15.65 5.85
CA SER A 299 8.65 16.55 5.74
C SER A 299 8.65 17.27 4.40
N HIS A 300 9.21 18.48 4.37
CA HIS A 300 9.52 19.16 3.12
C HIS A 300 10.94 18.84 2.67
N HIS A 301 11.07 18.09 1.56
CA HIS A 301 12.35 17.78 0.92
C HIS A 301 12.92 19.02 0.20
N ARG A 302 13.57 19.92 0.96
CA ARG A 302 14.14 21.16 0.45
C ARG A 302 15.38 20.90 -0.41
N ALA A 303 15.27 21.13 -1.72
CA ALA A 303 16.41 21.10 -2.63
C ALA A 303 17.35 22.28 -2.36
N CYS A 304 18.64 21.99 -2.15
CA CYS A 304 19.68 22.99 -1.91
C CYS A 304 20.84 22.79 -2.89
N MET A 305 21.19 23.83 -3.65
CA MET A 305 22.37 23.84 -4.51
C MET A 305 23.33 24.93 -4.02
N VAL A 306 24.49 24.51 -3.51
CA VAL A 306 25.56 25.43 -3.08
C VAL A 306 26.66 25.37 -4.15
N ARG A 307 26.97 26.53 -4.75
CA ARG A 307 28.02 26.65 -5.77
C ARG A 307 29.18 27.47 -5.22
N SER A 308 30.40 27.12 -5.61
CA SER A 308 31.53 28.03 -5.49
C SER A 308 31.44 29.12 -6.57
N LEU A 309 32.17 30.22 -6.37
CA LEU A 309 32.35 31.29 -7.36
C LEU A 309 33.40 30.92 -8.44
N GLY A 310 33.93 29.70 -8.42
CA GLY A 310 34.94 29.23 -9.38
C GLY A 310 34.35 28.79 -10.72
N MET A 311 35.22 28.63 -11.71
CA MET A 311 34.87 28.13 -13.06
C MET A 311 33.81 28.97 -13.79
N GLU A 312 33.79 30.28 -13.55
CA GLU A 312 32.81 31.21 -14.14
C GLU A 312 32.83 31.20 -15.68
N SER A 313 33.97 30.88 -16.29
CA SER A 313 34.12 30.70 -17.74
C SER A 313 33.19 29.61 -18.31
N VAL A 314 32.83 28.58 -17.54
CA VAL A 314 31.87 27.54 -17.95
C VAL A 314 30.46 28.12 -18.12
N ASN A 315 30.13 29.13 -17.32
CA ASN A 315 28.83 29.81 -17.39
C ASN A 315 28.71 30.75 -18.61
N LEU A 316 29.80 31.04 -19.35
CA LEU A 316 29.74 31.90 -20.54
C LEU A 316 28.78 31.37 -21.63
N ALA A 317 28.54 30.07 -21.67
CA ALA A 317 27.60 29.47 -22.61
C ALA A 317 26.13 29.83 -22.31
N ARG A 318 25.78 30.14 -21.05
CA ARG A 318 24.43 30.61 -20.66
C ARG A 318 24.27 32.14 -20.70
N TYR A 319 25.37 32.89 -20.69
CA TYR A 319 25.31 34.35 -20.65
C TYR A 319 25.11 35.00 -22.03
N PRO A 320 24.32 36.08 -22.13
CA PRO A 320 24.27 36.92 -23.32
C PRO A 320 25.61 37.61 -23.66
N PRO A 321 25.84 38.03 -24.92
CA PRO A 321 24.97 37.81 -26.08
C PRO A 321 25.04 36.35 -26.54
N GLN A 322 23.88 35.84 -26.97
CA GLN A 322 23.79 34.49 -27.52
C GLN A 322 24.24 34.49 -28.97
N ASN A 323 25.15 33.59 -29.32
CA ASN A 323 25.56 33.37 -30.70
C ASN A 323 25.44 31.88 -31.05
N ARG A 324 25.32 31.58 -32.36
CA ARG A 324 25.12 30.20 -32.84
C ARG A 324 26.20 29.23 -32.34
N GLN A 325 27.43 29.72 -32.13
CA GLN A 325 28.55 28.91 -31.64
C GLN A 325 28.40 28.54 -30.16
N ARG A 326 28.00 29.48 -29.30
CA ARG A 326 27.70 29.26 -27.87
C ARG A 326 26.49 28.35 -27.70
N ALA A 327 25.41 28.58 -28.46
CA ALA A 327 24.23 27.71 -28.46
C ALA A 327 24.56 26.28 -28.91
N ARG A 328 25.43 26.11 -29.93
CA ARG A 328 25.91 24.80 -30.37
C ARG A 328 26.75 24.10 -29.29
N ARG A 329 27.63 24.84 -28.60
CA ARG A 329 28.43 24.30 -27.47
C ARG A 329 27.56 23.92 -26.28
N ALA A 330 26.59 24.75 -25.92
CA ALA A 330 25.62 24.47 -24.86
C ALA A 330 24.77 23.24 -25.20
N ARG A 331 24.25 23.15 -26.44
CA ARG A 331 23.52 21.97 -26.92
C ARG A 331 24.38 20.72 -26.84
N MET A 332 25.61 20.76 -27.36
CA MET A 332 26.54 19.64 -27.31
C MET A 332 26.87 19.21 -25.88
N ALA A 333 27.02 20.17 -24.96
CA ALA A 333 27.21 19.88 -23.53
C ALA A 333 25.97 19.21 -22.94
N LEU A 334 24.78 19.80 -23.12
CA LEU A 334 23.50 19.29 -22.60
C LEU A 334 23.09 17.92 -23.18
N THR A 335 23.46 17.63 -24.42
CA THR A 335 23.23 16.32 -25.07
C THR A 335 24.41 15.37 -24.90
N SER A 336 25.45 15.76 -24.18
CA SER A 336 26.59 14.89 -23.92
C SER A 336 26.15 13.75 -22.99
N PRO A 337 26.49 12.49 -23.30
CA PRO A 337 26.22 11.36 -22.42
C PRO A 337 26.92 11.48 -21.06
N LEU A 338 27.88 12.41 -20.90
CA LEU A 338 28.50 12.72 -19.61
C LEU A 338 27.54 13.37 -18.60
N ILE A 339 26.44 13.98 -19.05
CA ILE A 339 25.41 14.57 -18.17
C ILE A 339 24.38 13.51 -17.74
N ASP A 340 24.21 12.45 -18.53
CA ASP A 340 23.43 11.28 -18.12
C ASP A 340 24.33 10.35 -17.29
N MET A 341 24.44 10.64 -15.99
CA MET A 341 25.09 9.75 -15.02
C MET A 341 24.22 8.52 -14.68
N SER A 342 23.50 7.95 -15.64
CA SER A 342 22.86 6.65 -15.44
C SER A 342 23.90 5.56 -15.19
N LYS A 343 23.52 4.50 -14.46
CA LYS A 343 24.38 3.34 -14.17
C LYS A 343 25.02 2.74 -15.44
N ARG A 344 24.38 2.89 -16.61
CA ARG A 344 24.91 2.42 -17.90
C ARG A 344 26.15 3.21 -18.32
N THR A 345 26.14 4.53 -18.19
CA THR A 345 27.26 5.39 -18.56
C THR A 345 28.49 5.11 -17.70
N LEU A 346 28.30 4.83 -16.40
CA LEU A 346 29.37 4.43 -15.49
C LEU A 346 30.01 3.09 -15.89
N VAL A 347 29.19 2.10 -16.26
CA VAL A 347 29.68 0.78 -16.71
C VAL A 347 30.52 0.92 -18.00
N TRP A 348 30.06 1.72 -18.96
CA TRP A 348 30.81 1.98 -20.19
C TRP A 348 32.12 2.73 -19.94
N ALA A 349 32.14 3.69 -19.01
CA ALA A 349 33.36 4.41 -18.65
C ALA A 349 34.41 3.50 -17.99
N ILE A 350 33.98 2.58 -17.11
CA ILE A 350 34.86 1.59 -16.49
C ILE A 350 35.40 0.62 -17.54
N LEU A 351 34.55 0.08 -18.42
CA LEU A 351 34.96 -0.81 -19.52
C LEU A 351 35.97 -0.15 -20.45
N ALA A 352 35.71 1.10 -20.86
CA ALA A 352 36.62 1.86 -21.70
C ALA A 352 37.99 2.04 -21.03
N THR A 353 38.02 2.32 -19.73
CA THR A 353 39.26 2.52 -18.97
C THR A 353 40.06 1.21 -18.86
N ILE A 354 39.40 0.08 -18.63
CA ILE A 354 40.04 -1.26 -18.60
C ILE A 354 40.65 -1.58 -19.97
N ILE A 355 39.91 -1.35 -21.06
CA ILE A 355 40.41 -1.60 -22.42
C ILE A 355 41.60 -0.69 -22.74
N SER A 356 41.52 0.60 -22.42
CA SER A 356 42.62 1.55 -22.63
C SER A 356 43.87 1.16 -21.84
N LEU A 357 43.73 0.71 -20.59
CA LEU A 357 44.85 0.23 -19.78
C LEU A 357 45.45 -1.05 -20.36
N GLY A 358 44.61 -1.99 -20.82
CA GLY A 358 45.05 -3.22 -21.49
C GLY A 358 45.84 -2.94 -22.77
N LEU A 359 45.37 -2.00 -23.60
CA LEU A 359 46.07 -1.57 -24.81
C LEU A 359 47.40 -0.87 -24.47
N LEU A 360 47.43 -0.05 -23.42
CA LEU A 360 48.66 0.60 -22.96
C LEU A 360 49.70 -0.42 -22.50
N ILE A 361 49.28 -1.43 -21.72
CA ILE A 361 50.15 -2.52 -21.27
C ILE A 361 50.67 -3.33 -22.47
N ALA A 362 49.79 -3.68 -23.42
CA ALA A 362 50.19 -4.41 -24.63
C ALA A 362 51.22 -3.60 -25.45
N LEU A 363 51.01 -2.29 -25.62
CA LEU A 363 51.95 -1.41 -26.28
C LEU A 363 53.31 -1.37 -25.55
N LEU A 364 53.29 -1.28 -24.21
CA LEU A 364 54.49 -1.33 -23.36
C LEU A 364 55.25 -2.64 -23.54
N VAL A 365 54.55 -3.78 -23.55
CA VAL A 365 55.16 -5.10 -23.79
C VAL A 365 55.78 -5.17 -25.19
N ILE A 366 55.08 -4.70 -26.22
CA ILE A 366 55.61 -4.66 -27.59
C ILE A 366 56.86 -3.78 -27.68
N LEU A 367 56.84 -2.61 -27.03
CA LEU A 367 57.99 -1.71 -26.99
C LEU A 367 59.18 -2.31 -26.23
N LEU A 368 58.94 -3.04 -25.13
CA LEU A 368 59.98 -3.75 -24.39
C LEU A 368 60.60 -4.90 -25.20
N ILE A 369 59.79 -5.65 -25.96
CA ILE A 369 60.25 -6.69 -26.89
C ILE A 369 61.07 -6.07 -28.03
N ALA A 370 60.57 -4.98 -28.63
CA ALA A 370 61.25 -4.27 -29.71
C ALA A 370 62.58 -3.62 -29.26
N ALA A 371 62.70 -3.23 -27.98
CA ALA A 371 63.93 -2.72 -27.37
C ALA A 371 64.98 -3.80 -27.06
N GLY A 372 64.73 -5.08 -27.41
CA GLY A 372 65.73 -6.15 -27.33
C GLY A 372 65.90 -6.78 -25.95
N LEU A 373 64.97 -6.57 -25.01
CA LEU A 373 64.91 -7.28 -23.74
C LEU A 373 64.40 -8.73 -23.97
N ASN A 374 65.25 -9.58 -24.55
CA ASN A 374 64.99 -11.01 -24.66
C ASN A 374 65.00 -11.64 -23.25
N CYS A 375 63.82 -12.04 -22.75
CA CYS A 375 63.67 -12.89 -21.57
C CYS A 375 64.10 -14.35 -21.86
N THR A 376 65.37 -14.57 -22.23
CA THR A 376 65.93 -15.92 -22.48
C THR A 376 67.23 -16.16 -21.72
N CYS A 377 67.32 -15.70 -20.46
CA CYS A 377 68.39 -16.07 -19.54
C CYS A 377 67.85 -16.43 -18.15
N TRP A 378 67.07 -17.51 -18.07
CA TRP A 378 66.96 -18.31 -16.85
C TRP A 378 67.42 -19.74 -17.19
N TYR A 379 68.72 -19.88 -17.46
CA TYR A 379 69.36 -21.17 -17.62
C TYR A 379 69.56 -21.78 -16.24
N TRP A 380 68.82 -22.85 -15.99
CA TRP A 380 68.85 -23.68 -14.79
C TRP A 380 70.24 -24.36 -14.70
N ARG A 381 71.14 -23.86 -13.85
CA ARG A 381 72.36 -24.58 -13.43
C ARG A 381 72.06 -25.29 -12.13
N GLY A 382 71.95 -26.61 -12.20
CA GLY A 382 71.89 -27.48 -11.03
C GLY A 382 73.20 -27.47 -10.24
N PHE A 383 73.08 -27.71 -8.95
CA PHE A 383 74.16 -28.21 -8.11
C PHE A 383 73.62 -29.40 -7.31
N TYR A 384 74.10 -30.59 -7.67
CA TYR A 384 74.32 -31.69 -6.73
C TYR A 384 75.48 -31.28 -5.82
N ASN A 385 75.21 -31.18 -4.52
CA ASN A 385 76.00 -31.70 -3.40
C ASN A 385 75.31 -31.33 -2.09
#